data_AF-A0A8S0FP64-F1
#
_entry.id   AF-A0A8S0FP64-F1
#
_cell.length_a   1.000
_cell.length_b   1.000
_cell.length_c   1.000
_cell.angle_alpha   90.00
_cell.angle_beta   90.00
_cell.angle_gamma   90.00
#
_symmetry.space_group_name_H-M   'P 1'
#
loop_
_entity.id
_entity.type
_entity.pdbx_description
1 polymer ?
#
loop_
_entity_poly.entity_id
_entity_poly.type
_entity_poly.pdbx_seq_one_letter_code
_entity_poly.pdbx_strand_id
1 'polypeptide(L)'
;MKAGTAQKLVLNMLSTGLMIKSGKVFGNLMVDVVATNEKLHVRQVNIVKNATGCNAEQAEAALIACERNCKTAIVMVLKNLDAAEAKKCLDQHGGFIRKALEKE
;
A
#
# COMPACT_ATOMS: atom_id res chain seq x y z
N MET A 1 14.50 30.01 13.18
CA MET A 1 14.86 28.62 12.80
C MET A 1 14.11 27.54 13.59
N LYS A 2 13.96 27.60 14.92
CA LYS A 2 13.32 26.54 15.73
C LYS A 2 11.80 26.38 15.51
N ALA A 3 11.07 27.49 15.41
CA ALA A 3 9.60 27.48 15.26
C ALA A 3 9.15 26.74 13.98
N GLY A 4 9.83 26.97 12.86
CA GLY A 4 9.52 26.29 11.59
C GLY A 4 9.74 24.78 11.67
N THR A 5 10.81 24.32 12.33
CA THR A 5 11.05 22.89 12.56
C THR A 5 9.95 22.28 13.43
N ALA A 6 9.54 22.95 14.50
CA ALA A 6 8.47 22.48 15.38
C ALA A 6 7.14 22.34 14.61
N GLN A 7 6.77 23.35 13.83
CA GLN A 7 5.56 23.31 12.99
C GLN A 7 5.59 22.17 11.99
N LYS A 8 6.72 21.97 11.29
CA LYS A 8 6.89 20.86 10.34
C LYS A 8 6.71 19.50 11.02
N LEU A 9 7.29 19.31 12.20
CA LEU A 9 7.15 18.06 12.95
C LEU A 9 5.68 17.82 13.34
N VAL A 10 4.99 18.82 13.86
CA VAL A 10 3.58 18.71 14.24
C VAL A 10 2.71 18.38 13.02
N LEU A 11 2.87 19.10 11.90
CA LEU A 11 2.10 18.85 10.68
C LEU A 11 2.38 17.46 10.09
N ASN A 12 3.64 17.02 10.10
CA ASN A 12 4.01 15.68 9.66
C ASN A 12 3.40 14.60 10.56
N MET A 13 3.38 14.79 11.88
CA MET A 13 2.76 13.84 12.81
C MET A 13 1.25 13.74 12.58
N LEU A 14 0.55 14.88 12.46
CA LEU A 14 -0.89 14.90 12.23
C LEU A 14 -1.27 14.26 10.89
N SER A 15 -0.63 14.66 9.80
CA SER A 15 -0.91 14.13 8.47
C SER A 15 -0.58 12.64 8.37
N THR A 16 0.59 12.21 8.89
CA THR A 16 0.97 10.79 8.88
C THR A 16 0.02 9.96 9.73
N GLY A 17 -0.33 10.42 10.93
CA GLY A 17 -1.29 9.74 11.81
C GLY A 17 -2.66 9.55 11.16
N LEU A 18 -3.17 10.58 10.46
CA LEU A 18 -4.40 10.50 9.69
C LEU A 18 -4.32 9.46 8.57
N MET A 19 -3.24 9.46 7.78
CA MET A 19 -3.06 8.52 6.67
C MET A 19 -2.92 7.06 7.13
N ILE A 20 -2.31 6.84 8.29
CA ILE A 20 -2.27 5.51 8.94
C ILE A 20 -3.70 5.09 9.32
N LYS A 21 -4.44 5.97 10.00
CA LYS A 21 -5.81 5.67 10.45
C LYS A 21 -6.79 5.45 9.29
N SER A 22 -6.56 6.09 8.14
CA SER A 22 -7.35 5.90 6.92
C SER A 22 -6.92 4.68 6.08
N GLY A 23 -6.05 3.81 6.58
CA GLY A 23 -5.67 2.57 5.90
C GLY A 23 -4.78 2.75 4.68
N LYS A 24 -4.06 3.87 4.54
CA LYS A 24 -3.07 4.08 3.46
C LYS A 24 -1.68 3.51 3.76
N VAL A 25 -1.52 2.93 4.95
CA VAL A 25 -0.30 2.30 5.43
C VAL A 25 -0.61 0.86 5.85
N PHE A 26 0.27 -0.07 5.52
CA PHE A 26 0.22 -1.47 5.96
C PHE A 26 1.54 -1.85 6.62
N GLY A 27 1.50 -2.22 7.89
CA GLY A 27 2.71 -2.30 8.71
C GLY A 27 3.37 -0.92 8.81
N ASN A 28 4.60 -0.81 8.31
CA ASN A 28 5.33 0.45 8.14
C ASN A 28 5.45 0.88 6.66
N LEU A 29 4.76 0.20 5.74
CA LEU A 29 4.82 0.43 4.31
C LEU A 29 3.70 1.37 3.85
N MET A 30 4.06 2.42 3.14
CA MET A 30 3.10 3.30 2.48
C MET A 30 2.57 2.59 1.23
N VAL A 31 1.32 2.14 1.27
CA VAL A 31 0.72 1.27 0.23
C VAL A 31 -0.14 2.04 -0.78
N ASP A 32 -0.40 3.32 -0.56
CA ASP A 32 -1.16 4.19 -1.47
C ASP A 32 -0.21 5.15 -2.22
N VAL A 33 0.79 4.59 -2.91
CA VAL A 33 1.80 5.33 -3.67
C VAL A 33 1.43 5.34 -5.14
N VAL A 34 1.32 6.53 -5.72
CA VAL A 34 1.18 6.72 -7.18
C VAL A 34 2.56 6.87 -7.79
N ALA A 35 2.92 5.98 -8.71
CA ALA A 35 4.21 6.06 -9.39
C ALA A 35 4.17 7.05 -10.56
N THR A 36 4.79 8.21 -10.35
CA THR A 36 4.94 9.28 -11.37
C THR A 36 6.34 9.33 -11.96
N ASN A 37 7.25 8.49 -11.49
CA ASN A 37 8.63 8.38 -11.97
C ASN A 37 9.18 6.98 -11.69
N GLU A 38 10.32 6.67 -12.31
CA GLU A 38 10.97 5.35 -12.21
C GLU A 38 11.32 4.95 -10.77
N LYS A 39 11.78 5.91 -9.94
CA LYS A 39 12.07 5.64 -8.52
C LYS A 39 10.82 5.16 -7.78
N LEU A 40 9.66 5.74 -8.08
CA LEU A 40 8.41 5.33 -7.46
C LEU A 40 7.89 4.00 -8.02
N HIS A 41 8.12 3.68 -9.30
CA HIS A 41 7.84 2.35 -9.83
C HIS A 41 8.64 1.27 -9.09
N VAL A 42 9.95 1.43 -8.99
CA VAL A 42 10.82 0.52 -8.22
C VAL A 42 10.39 0.44 -6.76
N ARG A 43 9.94 1.55 -6.17
CA ARG A 43 9.41 1.56 -4.80
C ARG A 43 8.12 0.74 -4.68
N GLN A 44 7.19 0.81 -5.63
CA GLN A 44 5.96 0.02 -5.61
C GLN A 44 6.26 -1.49 -5.61
N VAL A 45 7.17 -1.94 -6.48
CA VAL A 45 7.60 -3.35 -6.54
C VAL A 45 8.16 -3.80 -5.20
N ASN A 46 9.05 -2.99 -4.61
CA ASN A 46 9.63 -3.30 -3.31
C ASN A 46 8.60 -3.30 -2.17
N ILE A 47 7.58 -2.44 -2.23
CA ILE A 47 6.48 -2.44 -1.26
C ILE A 47 5.72 -3.76 -1.31
N VAL A 48 5.32 -4.20 -2.52
CA VAL A 48 4.59 -5.47 -2.68
C VAL A 48 5.47 -6.63 -2.22
N LYS A 49 6.71 -6.69 -2.70
CA LYS A 49 7.70 -7.70 -2.30
C LYS A 49 7.86 -7.80 -0.78
N ASN A 50 8.04 -6.66 -0.10
CA ASN A 50 8.25 -6.62 1.35
C ASN A 50 6.97 -6.96 2.13
N ALA A 51 5.79 -6.65 1.59
CA ALA A 51 4.52 -6.93 2.23
C ALA A 51 4.10 -8.41 2.09
N THR A 52 4.49 -9.07 1.00
CA THR A 52 4.02 -10.42 0.65
C THR A 52 5.10 -11.50 0.72
N GLY A 53 6.37 -11.12 0.69
CA GLY A 53 7.50 -12.05 0.62
C GLY A 53 7.72 -12.69 -0.75
N CYS A 54 7.00 -12.26 -1.79
CA CYS A 54 7.14 -12.81 -3.13
C CYS A 54 8.45 -12.39 -3.82
N ASN A 55 8.71 -12.90 -5.02
CA ASN A 55 9.84 -12.42 -5.83
C ASN A 55 9.49 -11.13 -6.61
N ALA A 56 10.48 -10.49 -7.22
CA ALA A 56 10.28 -9.23 -7.94
C ALA A 56 9.40 -9.39 -9.19
N GLU A 57 9.53 -10.52 -9.89
CA GLU A 57 8.74 -10.82 -11.09
C GLU A 57 7.25 -10.98 -10.77
N GLN A 58 6.92 -11.71 -9.71
CA GLN A 58 5.55 -11.86 -9.20
C GLN A 58 4.98 -10.52 -8.73
N ALA A 59 5.80 -9.70 -8.05
CA ALA A 59 5.38 -8.37 -7.61
C ALA A 59 5.05 -7.45 -8.79
N GLU A 60 5.89 -7.43 -9.83
CA GLU A 60 5.65 -6.63 -11.03
C GLU A 60 4.41 -7.13 -11.80
N ALA A 61 4.27 -8.45 -11.97
CA ALA A 61 3.09 -9.04 -12.61
C ALA A 61 1.79 -8.68 -11.87
N ALA A 62 1.78 -8.79 -10.53
CA ALA A 62 0.63 -8.43 -9.71
C ALA A 62 0.32 -6.92 -9.79
N LEU A 63 1.34 -6.06 -9.81
CA LEU A 63 1.17 -4.62 -10.01
C LEU A 63 0.58 -4.31 -11.37
N ILE A 64 1.07 -4.94 -12.46
CA ILE A 64 0.53 -4.73 -13.81
C ILE A 64 -0.93 -5.18 -13.87
N ALA A 65 -1.26 -6.35 -13.34
CA ALA A 65 -2.62 -6.88 -13.31
C ALA A 65 -3.59 -6.00 -12.50
N CYS A 66 -3.08 -5.28 -11.49
CA CYS A 66 -3.86 -4.41 -10.61
C CYS A 66 -3.78 -2.92 -10.99
N GLU A 67 -3.47 -2.56 -12.25
CA GLU A 67 -3.36 -1.17 -12.70
C GLU A 67 -2.38 -0.33 -11.85
N ARG A 68 -1.30 -0.97 -11.39
CA ARG A 68 -0.26 -0.43 -10.48
C ARG A 68 -0.78 0.00 -9.10
N ASN A 69 -1.91 -0.54 -8.65
CA ASN A 69 -2.40 -0.34 -7.28
C ASN A 69 -1.73 -1.33 -6.30
N CYS A 70 -0.84 -0.84 -5.44
CA CYS A 70 -0.12 -1.70 -4.49
C CYS A 70 -1.06 -2.37 -3.48
N LYS A 71 -2.15 -1.72 -3.05
CA LYS A 71 -3.05 -2.33 -2.06
C LYS A 71 -3.71 -3.57 -2.63
N THR A 72 -4.25 -3.45 -3.83
CA THR A 72 -4.90 -4.57 -4.53
C THR A 72 -3.88 -5.67 -4.85
N ALA A 73 -2.69 -5.31 -5.32
CA ALA A 73 -1.62 -6.28 -5.60
C ALA A 73 -1.19 -7.07 -4.36
N ILE A 74 -1.08 -6.42 -3.20
CA ILE A 74 -0.76 -7.10 -1.93
C ILE A 74 -1.84 -8.11 -1.55
N VAL A 75 -3.12 -7.74 -1.65
CA VAL A 75 -4.25 -8.64 -1.34
C VAL A 75 -4.31 -9.79 -2.34
N MET A 76 -4.11 -9.51 -3.62
CA MET A 76 -4.08 -10.49 -4.71
C MET A 76 -3.05 -11.59 -4.42
N VAL A 77 -1.81 -11.20 -4.10
CA VAL A 77 -0.72 -12.15 -3.83
C VAL A 77 -0.91 -12.89 -2.50
N LEU A 78 -1.35 -12.21 -1.44
CA LEU A 78 -1.50 -12.86 -0.12
C LEU A 78 -2.69 -13.83 -0.05
N LYS A 79 -3.80 -13.54 -0.75
CA LYS A 79 -4.97 -14.42 -0.79
C LYS A 79 -4.99 -15.36 -2.00
N ASN A 80 -4.01 -15.25 -2.91
CA ASN A 80 -4.01 -15.96 -4.21
C ASN A 80 -5.33 -15.79 -4.97
N LEU A 81 -5.78 -14.54 -5.11
CA LEU A 81 -7.01 -14.18 -5.82
C LEU A 81 -6.68 -13.53 -7.17
N ASP A 82 -7.68 -13.41 -8.03
CA ASP A 82 -7.56 -12.57 -9.23
C ASP A 82 -7.62 -11.07 -8.89
N ALA A 83 -7.06 -10.23 -9.75
CA ALA A 83 -7.00 -8.78 -9.54
C ALA A 83 -8.39 -8.15 -9.32
N ALA A 84 -9.42 -8.62 -10.04
CA ALA A 84 -10.78 -8.15 -9.89
C ALA A 84 -11.40 -8.55 -8.55
N GLU A 85 -11.15 -9.77 -8.08
CA GLU A 85 -11.62 -10.27 -6.79
C GLU A 85 -10.90 -9.60 -5.63
N ALA A 86 -9.59 -9.41 -5.75
CA ALA A 86 -8.78 -8.67 -4.79
C ALA A 86 -9.28 -7.23 -4.64
N LYS A 87 -9.65 -6.57 -5.75
CA LYS A 87 -10.22 -5.21 -5.74
C LYS A 87 -11.57 -5.18 -5.01
N LYS A 88 -12.48 -6.10 -5.35
CA LYS A 88 -13.77 -6.24 -4.66
C LYS A 88 -13.60 -6.51 -3.17
N CYS A 89 -12.72 -7.44 -2.80
CA CYS A 89 -12.43 -7.75 -1.40
C CYS A 89 -11.90 -6.53 -0.65
N LEU A 90 -11.00 -5.76 -1.26
CA LEU A 90 -10.46 -4.54 -0.67
C LEU A 90 -11.53 -3.46 -0.49
N ASP A 91 -12.41 -3.28 -1.48
CA ASP A 91 -13.49 -2.31 -1.45
C ASP A 91 -14.54 -2.64 -0.38
N GLN A 92 -14.91 -3.93 -0.24
CA GLN A 92 -15.82 -4.41 0.81
C GLN A 92 -15.31 -4.10 2.23
N HIS A 93 -13.99 -4.09 2.41
CA HIS A 93 -13.36 -3.82 3.70
C HIS A 93 -12.90 -2.35 3.84
N GLY A 94 -13.43 -1.45 2.99
CA GLY A 94 -13.19 -0.01 3.07
C GLY A 94 -11.74 0.40 2.77
N GLY A 95 -11.01 -0.38 1.97
CA GLY A 95 -9.64 -0.07 1.59
C GLY A 95 -8.58 -0.43 2.62
N PHE A 96 -8.95 -1.17 3.68
CA PHE A 96 -8.04 -1.63 4.74
C PHE A 96 -7.50 -3.03 4.44
N ILE A 97 -6.21 -3.12 4.11
CA ILE A 97 -5.56 -4.41 3.81
C ILE A 97 -5.69 -5.40 4.98
N ARG A 98 -5.47 -4.98 6.23
CA ARG A 98 -5.58 -5.89 7.40
C ARG A 98 -6.95 -6.54 7.51
N LYS A 99 -8.02 -5.75 7.43
CA LYS A 99 -9.39 -6.26 7.46
C LYS A 99 -9.67 -7.17 6.26
N ALA A 100 -9.16 -6.81 5.09
CA ALA A 100 -9.29 -7.63 3.90
C ALA A 100 -8.48 -8.94 3.97
N LEU A 101 -7.52 -9.08 4.88
CA LEU A 101 -6.72 -10.30 5.08
C LEU A 101 -7.22 -11.18 6.22
N GLU A 102 -7.86 -10.58 7.23
CA GLU A 102 -8.55 -11.31 8.28
C GLU A 102 -9.63 -12.22 7.63
N LYS A 103 -9.50 -13.52 7.85
CA LYS A 103 -10.59 -14.47 7.66
C LYS A 103 -11.52 -14.35 8.87
N GLU A 104 -12.82 -14.45 8.66
CA GLU A 104 -13.76 -14.77 9.74
C GLU A 104 -13.28 -15.96 10.57
#